data_AF-A0A3B9R0G8-F1
#
_entry.id   AF-A0A3B9R0G8-F1
#
_cell.length_a   1.000
_cell.length_b   1.000
_cell.length_c   1.000
_cell.angle_alpha   90.00
_cell.angle_beta   90.00
_cell.angle_gamma   90.00
#
_symmetry.space_group_name_H-M   'P 1'
#
loop_
_entity.id
_entity.type
_entity.pdbx_description
1 polymer ?
#
loop_
_entity_poly.entity_id
_entity_poly.type
_entity_poly.pdbx_seq_one_letter_code
_entity_poly.pdbx_strand_id
1 'polypeptide(L)' 'MLAGKTDSVDFFEVKILQRIPHNPKHFVQGLQLDGDILWEGTGLYGESKLIKHRLDRTD' A
#
# COMPACT_ATOMS: atom_id res chain seq x y z
N MET A 1 -40.53 10.02 17.80
CA MET A 1 -40.33 9.41 16.47
C MET A 1 -39.21 10.16 15.77
N LEU A 2 -37.98 9.64 15.80
CA LEU A 2 -36.92 10.04 14.87
C LEU A 2 -36.15 8.76 14.53
N ALA A 3 -36.57 8.09 13.46
CA ALA A 3 -35.81 7.00 12.87
C ALA A 3 -34.64 7.63 12.09
N GLY A 4 -33.48 7.74 12.74
CA GLY A 4 -32.23 8.05 12.05
C GLY A 4 -31.69 6.76 11.45
N LYS A 5 -31.70 6.66 10.12
CA LYS A 5 -31.06 5.57 9.38
C LYS A 5 -29.55 5.76 9.52
N THR A 6 -28.91 4.93 10.34
CA THR A 6 -27.46 4.83 10.39
C THR A 6 -27.01 4.21 9.07
N ASP A 7 -26.29 4.97 8.23
CA ASP A 7 -25.65 4.37 7.06
C ASP A 7 -24.68 3.30 7.56
N SER A 8 -24.95 2.04 7.21
CA SER A 8 -24.12 0.92 7.60
C SER A 8 -22.81 0.99 6.83
N VAL A 9 -21.69 1.08 7.56
CA VAL A 9 -20.36 0.92 6.98
C VAL A 9 -20.06 -0.58 6.89
N ASP A 10 -19.75 -1.05 5.69
CA ASP A 10 -19.33 -2.44 5.47
C ASP A 10 -17.90 -2.66 6.00
N PHE A 11 -17.70 -3.81 6.65
CA PHE A 11 -16.40 -4.27 7.10
C PHE A 11 -15.90 -5.40 6.21
N PHE A 12 -14.64 -5.34 5.81
CA PHE A 12 -14.01 -6.35 4.96
C PHE A 12 -12.84 -7.02 5.69
N GLU A 13 -12.74 -8.33 5.55
CA GLU A 13 -11.55 -9.09 5.94
C GLU A 13 -10.61 -9.26 4.75
N VAL A 14 -9.32 -9.28 5.03
CA VAL A 14 -8.29 -9.49 4.00
C VAL A 14 -7.62 -10.85 4.19
N LYS A 15 -7.35 -11.54 3.08
CA LYS A 15 -6.52 -12.74 3.05
C LYS A 15 -5.15 -12.39 2.50
N ILE A 16 -4.10 -12.79 3.20
CA ILE A 16 -2.73 -12.64 2.71
C ILE A 16 -2.49 -13.69 1.63
N LEU A 17 -2.26 -13.24 0.39
CA LEU A 17 -1.97 -14.11 -0.76
C LEU A 17 -0.47 -14.37 -0.91
N GLN A 18 0.35 -13.33 -0.73
CA GLN A 18 1.80 -13.38 -0.87
C GLN A 18 2.45 -12.42 0.13
N ARG A 19 3.66 -12.73 0.58
CA ARG A 19 4.53 -11.81 1.34
C ARG A 19 5.80 -11.59 0.53
N ILE A 20 6.11 -10.33 0.24
CA ILE A 20 7.29 -9.93 -0.52
C ILE A 20 8.23 -9.18 0.43
N PRO A 21 9.55 -9.43 0.40
CA PRO A 21 10.50 -8.68 1.22
C PRO A 21 10.41 -7.17 0.95
N HIS A 22 10.39 -6.38 2.02
CA HIS A 22 10.44 -4.92 1.97
C HIS A 22 11.58 -4.42 2.86
N ASN A 23 12.21 -3.29 2.49
CA ASN A 23 13.27 -2.71 3.30
C ASN A 23 12.65 -1.84 4.41
N PRO A 24 12.71 -2.25 5.69
CA PRO A 24 12.07 -1.52 6.79
C PRO A 24 12.69 -0.13 7.05
N LYS A 25 13.84 0.19 6.43
CA LYS A 25 14.46 1.53 6.52
C LYS A 25 13.80 2.55 5.59
N HIS A 26 12.99 2.12 4.63
CA HIS A 26 12.30 3.02 3.72
C HIS A 26 11.08 3.63 4.44
N PHE A 27 11.13 4.93 4.71
CA PHE A 27 10.00 5.67 5.27
C PHE A 27 8.98 5.97 4.16
N VAL A 28 8.15 4.97 3.80
CA VAL A 28 7.23 5.03 2.66
C VAL A 28 6.15 6.10 2.85
N GLN A 29 5.98 6.96 1.85
CA GLN A 29 4.95 8.01 1.81
C GLN A 29 4.15 8.02 0.50
N GLY A 30 4.53 7.19 -0.48
CA GLY A 30 3.78 6.96 -1.70
C GLY A 30 4.05 5.56 -2.24
N LEU A 31 3.00 4.92 -2.77
CA LEU A 31 3.07 3.57 -3.30
C LEU A 31 2.13 3.44 -4.51
N GLN A 32 2.67 3.08 -5.68
CA GLN A 32 1.91 2.93 -6.92
C GLN A 32 2.34 1.68 -7.66
N LEU A 33 1.37 0.89 -8.11
CA LEU A 33 1.60 -0.24 -9.02
C LEU A 33 1.23 0.17 -10.45
N ASP A 34 2.15 -0.02 -11.39
CA ASP A 34 1.98 0.18 -12.83
C ASP A 34 2.47 -1.08 -13.57
N GLY A 35 1.54 -1.94 -13.96
CA GLY A 35 1.85 -3.27 -14.47
C GLY A 35 2.58 -4.14 -13.43
N ASP A 36 3.81 -4.53 -13.75
CA ASP A 36 4.73 -5.27 -12.89
C ASP A 36 5.70 -4.36 -12.11
N ILE A 37 5.57 -3.04 -12.26
CA ILE A 37 6.43 -2.05 -11.61
C ILE A 37 5.76 -1.47 -10.37
N LEU A 38 6.41 -1.62 -9.23
CA LEU A 38 6.06 -0.93 -8.00
C LEU A 38 6.95 0.30 -7.83
N TRP A 39 6.33 1.48 -7.82
CA TRP A 39 6.95 2.74 -7.50
C TRP A 39 6.73 3.05 -6.01
N GLU A 40 7.83 3.28 -5.30
CA GLU A 40 7.82 3.63 -3.88
C GLU A 40 8.47 5.00 -3.68
N GLY A 41 7.71 5.96 -3.13
CA GLY A 41 8.23 7.24 -2.68
C GLY A 41 8.57 7.16 -1.20
N THR A 42 9.81 7.48 -0.82
CA THR A 42 10.25 7.55 0.57
C THR A 42 10.45 8.99 1.01
N GLY A 43 10.09 9.28 2.26
CA GLY A 43 10.38 10.54 2.93
C GLY A 43 11.73 10.52 3.65
N LEU A 44 11.79 11.27 4.76
CA LEU A 44 12.99 11.71 5.52
C LEU A 44 13.61 12.99 4.96
N TYR A 45 13.92 13.90 5.88
CA TYR A 45 14.39 15.25 5.55
C TYR A 45 15.77 15.17 4.88
N GLY A 46 15.87 15.65 3.64
CA GLY A 46 17.10 15.56 2.84
C GLY A 46 17.40 14.18 2.24
N GLU A 47 16.58 13.17 2.51
CA GLU A 47 16.83 11.76 2.15
C GLU A 47 15.69 11.12 1.34
N SER A 48 14.77 11.95 0.83
CA SER A 48 13.62 11.49 0.05
C SER A 48 14.07 10.87 -1.28
N LYS A 49 13.48 9.73 -1.65
CA LYS A 49 13.87 8.94 -2.83
C LYS A 49 12.62 8.45 -3.56
N LEU A 50 12.75 8.27 -4.88
CA LEU A 50 11.81 7.50 -5.68
C LEU A 50 12.50 6.19 -6.07
N ILE A 51 11.89 5.07 -5.71
CA ILE A 51 12.47 3.73 -5.87
C ILE A 51 11.58 2.93 -6.80
N LYS A 52 12.20 2.27 -7.78
CA LYS A 52 11.54 1.39 -8.73
C LYS A 52 11.83 -0.06 -8.35
N HIS A 53 10.78 -0.82 -8.09
CA HIS A 53 10.83 -2.27 -7.90
C HIS A 53 10.11 -2.97 -9.04
N ARG A 54 10.61 -4.12 -9.46
CA ARG A 54 9.84 -5.06 -10.28
C ARG A 54 9.26 -6.11 -9.36
N LEU A 55 7.95 -6.27 -9.38
CA LEU A 55 7.28 -7.33 -8.64
C LEU A 55 7.34 -8.60 -9.46
N ASP A 56 8.06 -9.59 -8.94
CA ASP A 56 7.97 -10.95 -9.45
C ASP A 56 6.71 -11.60 -8.87
N ARG A 57 5.66 -11.59 -9.69
CA ARG A 57 4.40 -12.26 -9.36
C ARG A 57 4.54 -13.71 -9.79
N THR A 58 4.83 -14.59 -8.83
CA THR A 58 4.64 -16.02 -9.02
C THR A 58 3.13 -16.29 -9.08
N ASP A 59 2.67 -16.85 -10.20
CA ASP A 59 1.29 -17.29 -10.43
C ASP A 59 0.77 -18.31 -9.39
#